data_AF-C4R496-F1
#
_entry.id   AF-C4R496-F1
#
_cell.length_a   1.000
_cell.length_b   1.000
_cell.length_c   1.000
_cell.angle_alpha   90.00
_cell.angle_beta   90.00
_cell.angle_gamma   90.00
#
_symmetry.space_group_name_H-M   'P 1'
#
loop_
_entity.id
_entity.type
_entity.pdbx_description
1 polymer ?
#
loop_
_entity_poly.entity_id
_entity_poly.type
_entity_poly.pdbx_seq_one_letter_code
_entity_poly.pdbx_strand_id
1 'polypeptide(L)'
;MATTLQSLVTLFLFLGSTFAYQLKAIDFAQNSFNLATLEFDSKWKLHTGEQLDLPSDLYRICLDEGCFNYKRLSSPIAQDIKLTINKHNDIENVAFFDASQKGLNLIVEQIRQAPIPKLPRKEKKIKKIRSDNKLELKEVIDEEAEVNVDNRSFIQKYWMYIVPALLIMLISGNQNQ
;
A
#
# COMPACT_ATOMS: atom_id res chain seq x y z
N MET A 1 18.54 -34.91 -55.57
CA MET A 1 17.54 -34.68 -54.49
C MET A 1 18.31 -34.32 -53.25
N ALA A 2 18.38 -33.03 -52.92
CA ALA A 2 19.03 -32.53 -51.71
C ALA A 2 18.22 -31.36 -51.18
N THR A 3 17.80 -31.50 -49.94
CA THR A 3 16.99 -30.62 -49.11
C THR A 3 17.80 -29.44 -48.61
N THR A 4 17.21 -28.24 -48.58
CA THR A 4 17.59 -27.21 -47.59
C THR A 4 16.35 -26.45 -47.13
N LEU A 5 15.83 -26.85 -45.97
CA LEU A 5 14.95 -26.05 -45.13
C LEU A 5 15.77 -24.87 -44.59
N GLN A 6 15.44 -23.64 -45.00
CA GLN A 6 15.91 -22.43 -44.32
C GLN A 6 14.95 -22.10 -43.19
N SER A 7 15.40 -22.41 -41.97
CA SER A 7 14.80 -21.96 -40.72
C SER A 7 15.06 -20.47 -40.56
N LEU A 8 13.99 -19.67 -40.55
CA LEU A 8 14.03 -18.23 -40.34
C LEU A 8 13.81 -18.00 -38.83
N VAL A 9 14.91 -17.91 -38.09
CA VAL A 9 14.91 -17.57 -36.66
C VAL A 9 14.79 -16.06 -36.54
N THR A 10 13.59 -15.57 -36.23
CA THR A 10 13.34 -14.17 -35.86
C THR A 10 13.76 -13.93 -34.42
N LEU A 11 14.92 -13.28 -34.26
CA LEU A 11 15.46 -12.79 -32.99
C LEU A 11 14.66 -11.54 -32.56
N PHE A 12 13.70 -11.68 -31.65
CA PHE A 12 13.09 -10.53 -30.97
C PHE A 12 14.06 -10.00 -29.91
N LEU A 13 14.73 -8.89 -30.23
CA LEU A 13 15.48 -8.09 -29.26
C LEU A 13 14.49 -7.44 -28.29
N PHE A 14 14.65 -7.72 -26.99
CA PHE A 14 13.97 -6.99 -25.92
C PHE A 14 14.43 -5.52 -25.98
N LEU A 15 13.62 -4.65 -26.57
CA LEU A 15 13.77 -3.21 -26.44
C LEU A 15 13.50 -2.84 -24.98
N GLY A 16 14.56 -2.48 -24.25
CA GLY A 16 14.39 -1.78 -22.98
C GLY A 16 13.66 -0.47 -23.26
N SER A 17 12.47 -0.31 -22.68
CA SER A 17 11.69 0.91 -22.81
C SER A 17 12.37 2.02 -22.00
N THR A 18 13.06 2.93 -22.68
CA THR A 18 13.52 4.19 -22.11
C THR A 18 12.34 5.16 -22.06
N PHE A 19 12.04 5.70 -20.89
CA PHE A 19 10.99 6.71 -20.71
C PHE A 19 11.63 8.06 -20.47
N ALA A 20 11.14 9.10 -21.15
CA ALA A 20 11.60 10.46 -21.00
C ALA A 20 10.41 11.41 -20.83
N TYR A 21 10.49 12.28 -19.83
CA TYR A 21 9.48 13.28 -19.48
C TYR A 21 10.10 14.68 -19.56
N GLN A 22 9.39 15.63 -20.17
CA GLN A 22 9.85 17.02 -20.30
C GLN A 22 9.25 17.88 -19.20
N LEU A 23 10.12 18.54 -18.43
CA LEU A 23 9.71 19.54 -17.46
C LEU A 23 9.68 20.92 -18.11
N LYS A 24 8.49 21.52 -18.16
CA LYS A 24 8.24 22.81 -18.81
C LYS A 24 7.74 23.83 -17.80
N ALA A 25 8.19 25.08 -17.95
CA ALA A 25 7.57 26.24 -17.35
C ALA A 25 6.74 26.97 -18.40
N ILE A 26 5.47 27.26 -18.10
CA ILE A 26 4.55 27.96 -18.99
C ILE A 26 4.16 29.29 -18.34
N ASP A 27 4.35 30.39 -19.04
CA ASP A 27 3.93 31.72 -18.57
C ASP A 27 2.44 31.98 -18.82
N PHE A 28 1.94 33.15 -18.41
CA PHE A 28 0.55 33.56 -18.68
C PHE A 28 0.25 33.81 -20.16
N ALA A 29 1.27 34.13 -20.96
CA ALA A 29 1.15 34.31 -22.41
C ALA A 29 1.19 32.97 -23.17
N GLN A 30 1.26 31.84 -22.47
CA GLN A 30 1.41 30.49 -22.99
C GLN A 30 2.74 30.22 -23.72
N ASN A 31 3.77 31.01 -23.46
CA ASN A 31 5.13 30.67 -23.85
C ASN A 31 5.64 29.53 -22.98
N SER A 32 6.16 28.48 -23.62
CA SER A 32 6.69 27.30 -22.94
C SER A 32 8.22 27.31 -22.94
N PHE A 33 8.81 27.18 -21.77
CA PHE A 33 10.25 27.11 -21.54
C PHE A 33 10.60 25.71 -21.07
N ASN A 34 11.48 25.01 -21.78
CA ASN A 34 11.94 23.69 -21.36
C ASN A 34 12.99 23.86 -20.26
N LEU A 35 12.67 23.43 -19.04
CA LEU A 35 13.57 23.53 -17.90
C LEU A 35 14.57 22.37 -17.87
N ALA A 36 14.06 21.15 -18.03
CA ALA A 36 14.86 19.93 -17.98
C ALA A 36 14.10 18.74 -18.56
N THR A 37 14.84 17.67 -18.85
CA THR A 37 14.29 16.37 -19.25
C THR A 37 14.62 15.34 -18.18
N LEU A 38 13.60 14.63 -17.69
CA LEU A 38 13.73 13.50 -16.78
C LEU A 38 13.79 12.22 -17.62
N GLU A 39 14.86 11.45 -17.48
CA GLU A 39 15.04 10.20 -18.21
C GLU A 39 15.16 9.02 -17.24
N PHE A 40 14.47 7.93 -17.55
CA PHE A 40 14.60 6.68 -16.83
C PHE A 40 15.38 5.66 -17.66
N ASP A 41 16.63 5.44 -17.25
CA ASP A 41 17.53 4.41 -17.78
C ASP A 41 18.10 3.62 -16.59
N SER A 42 17.31 2.67 -16.09
CA SER A 42 17.52 1.92 -14.84
C SER A 42 17.52 2.77 -13.55
N LYS A 43 17.80 4.07 -13.66
CA LYS A 43 17.76 5.09 -12.61
C LYS A 43 17.28 6.40 -13.23
N TRP A 44 16.47 7.14 -12.48
CA TRP A 44 16.06 8.48 -12.86
C TRP A 44 17.25 9.43 -12.90
N LYS A 45 17.41 10.10 -14.04
CA LYS A 45 18.41 11.13 -14.30
C LYS A 45 17.70 12.42 -14.74
N LEU A 46 18.27 13.55 -14.37
CA LEU A 46 17.79 14.87 -14.78
C LEU A 46 18.81 15.49 -15.72
N HIS A 47 18.36 15.83 -16.92
CA HIS A 47 19.14 16.53 -17.92
C HIS A 47 18.65 17.97 -17.99
N THR A 48 19.42 18.88 -17.40
CA THR A 48 19.17 20.32 -17.54
C THR A 48 19.66 20.78 -18.91
N GLY A 49 18.83 21.55 -19.63
CA GLY A 49 19.25 22.18 -20.88
C GLY A 49 20.34 23.24 -20.66
N GLU A 50 20.84 23.82 -21.75
CA GLU A 50 21.71 25.00 -21.67
C GLU A 50 21.05 26.13 -20.86
N GLN A 51 21.89 27.02 -20.33
CA GLN A 51 21.50 28.08 -19.42
C GLN A 51 20.28 28.86 -19.94
N LEU A 52 19.15 28.66 -19.27
CA LEU A 52 17.87 29.22 -19.68
C LEU A 52 17.66 30.56 -18.98
N ASP A 53 17.77 31.66 -19.72
CA ASP A 53 17.47 33.00 -19.23
C ASP A 53 15.95 33.19 -19.15
N LEU A 54 15.35 32.76 -18.02
CA LEU A 54 13.95 33.03 -17.74
C LEU A 54 13.77 34.43 -17.14
N PRO A 55 12.83 35.24 -17.66
CA PRO A 55 12.41 36.45 -16.97
C PRO A 55 11.80 36.11 -15.61
N SER A 56 11.94 37.02 -14.65
CA SER A 56 11.41 36.80 -13.31
C SER A 56 9.89 36.99 -13.29
N ASP A 57 9.14 35.91 -13.46
CA ASP A 57 7.67 35.94 -13.46
C ASP A 57 7.04 34.68 -12.84
N LEU A 58 5.72 34.65 -12.72
CA LEU A 58 4.93 33.52 -12.26
C LEU A 58 4.70 32.53 -13.40
N TYR A 59 5.16 31.31 -13.20
CA TYR A 59 5.06 30.21 -14.15
C TYR A 59 4.20 29.08 -13.61
N ARG A 60 3.53 28.38 -14.53
CA ARG A 60 2.95 27.06 -14.30
C ARG A 60 3.98 25.99 -14.65
N ILE A 61 4.32 25.14 -13.70
CA ILE A 61 5.26 24.04 -13.88
C ILE A 61 4.49 22.79 -14.30
N CYS A 62 4.93 22.19 -15.40
CA CYS A 62 4.30 21.03 -16.01
C CYS A 62 5.33 19.94 -16.30
N LEU A 63 4.91 18.69 -16.15
CA LEU A 63 5.62 17.50 -16.56
C LEU A 63 4.83 16.86 -17.70
N ASP A 64 5.42 16.85 -18.90
CA ASP A 64 4.74 16.54 -20.17
C ASP A 64 3.44 17.33 -20.35
N GLU A 65 2.30 16.66 -20.25
CA GLU A 65 0.97 17.24 -20.43
C GLU A 65 0.34 17.71 -19.09
N GLY A 66 0.87 17.25 -17.95
CA GLY A 66 0.29 17.48 -16.63
C GLY A 66 0.97 18.62 -15.87
N CYS A 67 0.20 19.59 -15.40
CA CYS A 67 0.71 20.71 -14.61
C CYS A 67 0.39 20.53 -13.12
N PHE A 68 1.39 20.74 -12.27
CA PHE A 68 1.31 20.36 -10.86
C PHE A 68 1.73 21.47 -9.88
N ASN A 69 2.34 22.56 -10.36
CA ASN A 69 2.77 23.66 -9.49
C ASN A 69 2.66 25.02 -10.18
N TYR A 70 2.48 26.07 -9.39
CA TYR A 70 2.50 27.47 -9.82
C TYR A 70 3.52 28.22 -8.96
N LYS A 71 4.57 28.76 -9.58
CA LYS A 71 5.67 29.36 -8.84
C LYS A 71 6.33 30.49 -9.60
N ARG A 72 6.74 31.53 -8.86
CA ARG A 72 7.57 32.58 -9.42
C ARG A 72 9.00 32.06 -9.56
N LEU A 73 9.50 32.02 -10.80
CA LEU A 73 10.88 31.62 -11.10
C LEU A 73 11.71 32.85 -11.40
N SER A 74 13.00 32.78 -11.10
CA SER A 74 13.99 33.78 -11.49
C SER A 74 15.27 33.07 -11.92
N SER A 75 16.01 33.68 -12.86
CA SER A 75 17.34 33.20 -13.24
C SER A 75 18.40 33.74 -12.26
N PRO A 76 19.35 32.92 -11.77
CA PRO A 76 19.48 31.48 -12.01
C PRO A 76 18.47 30.65 -11.21
N ILE A 77 17.96 29.56 -11.81
CA ILE A 77 17.03 28.64 -11.15
C ILE A 77 17.74 28.00 -9.96
N ALA A 78 17.11 28.04 -8.79
CA ALA A 78 17.55 27.39 -7.56
C ALA A 78 16.39 26.58 -6.98
N GLN A 79 16.09 25.44 -7.59
CA GLN A 79 14.90 24.65 -7.29
C GLN A 79 15.25 23.16 -7.25
N ASP A 80 14.56 22.41 -6.40
CA ASP A 80 14.70 20.97 -6.30
C ASP A 80 13.39 20.31 -6.75
N ILE A 81 13.54 19.24 -7.51
CA ILE A 81 12.45 18.37 -7.96
C ILE A 81 12.51 17.11 -7.14
N LYS A 82 11.42 16.80 -6.44
CA LYS A 82 11.28 15.56 -5.73
C LYS A 82 10.29 14.65 -6.45
N LEU A 83 10.79 13.49 -6.87
CA LEU A 83 9.99 12.40 -7.41
C LEU A 83 9.75 11.39 -6.31
N THR A 84 8.48 11.12 -6.03
CA THR A 84 8.07 10.01 -5.18
C THR A 84 7.67 8.85 -6.08
N ILE A 85 8.41 7.76 -5.99
CA ILE A 85 8.22 6.58 -6.84
C ILE A 85 7.69 5.38 -6.04
N ASN A 86 6.89 4.55 -6.72
CA ASN A 86 6.35 3.33 -6.15
C ASN A 86 7.38 2.17 -6.21
N LYS A 87 6.95 0.95 -5.84
CA LYS A 87 7.81 -0.26 -5.90
C LYS A 87 8.10 -0.74 -7.33
N HIS A 88 7.31 -0.31 -8.31
CA HIS A 88 7.44 -0.65 -9.73
C HIS A 88 8.20 0.43 -10.53
N ASN A 89 8.75 1.45 -9.84
CA ASN A 89 9.41 2.63 -10.41
C ASN A 89 8.49 3.60 -11.17
N ASP A 90 7.18 3.50 -11.00
CA ASP A 90 6.25 4.49 -11.54
C ASP A 90 6.27 5.76 -10.67
N ILE A 91 6.11 6.92 -11.31
CA ILE A 91 5.99 8.20 -10.63
C ILE A 91 4.59 8.30 -10.00
N GLU A 92 4.52 8.42 -8.68
CA GLU A 92 3.27 8.62 -7.95
C GLU A 92 3.04 10.10 -7.63
N ASN A 93 4.10 10.85 -7.29
CA ASN A 93 4.00 12.26 -6.98
C ASN A 93 5.25 13.01 -7.44
N VAL A 94 5.06 14.26 -7.87
CA VAL A 94 6.11 15.19 -8.28
C VAL A 94 5.93 16.49 -7.50
N ALA A 95 6.98 16.88 -6.78
CA ALA A 95 7.02 18.14 -6.06
C ALA A 95 8.16 19.02 -6.58
N PHE A 96 7.95 20.33 -6.56
CA PHE A 96 8.90 21.34 -7.01
C PHE A 96 9.01 22.42 -5.93
N PHE A 97 10.19 22.60 -5.34
CA PHE A 97 10.40 23.49 -4.20
C PHE A 97 11.74 24.22 -4.25
N ASP A 98 11.88 25.26 -3.43
CA ASP A 98 13.10 26.08 -3.42
C ASP A 98 14.28 25.28 -2.90
N ALA A 99 15.38 25.31 -3.65
CA ALA A 99 16.62 24.69 -3.25
C ALA A 99 17.49 25.67 -2.49
N SER A 100 18.32 25.15 -1.58
CA SER A 100 19.41 25.94 -0.98
C SER A 100 20.58 26.15 -1.93
N GLN A 101 20.70 25.32 -2.98
CA GLN A 101 21.79 25.36 -3.94
C GLN A 101 21.31 25.92 -5.28
N LYS A 102 22.21 26.56 -6.03
CA LYS A 102 21.93 27.00 -7.39
C LYS A 102 21.82 25.79 -8.31
N GLY A 103 20.92 25.86 -9.28
CA GLY A 103 20.63 24.80 -10.24
C GLY A 103 19.30 24.11 -9.98
N LEU A 104 19.03 23.12 -10.82
CA LEU A 104 17.87 22.26 -10.71
C LEU A 104 18.34 20.87 -10.29
N ASN A 105 18.00 20.42 -9.07
CA ASN A 105 18.41 19.10 -8.60
C ASN A 105 17.25 18.12 -8.59
N LEU A 106 17.57 16.84 -8.72
CA LEU A 106 16.61 15.74 -8.67
C LEU A 106 16.79 14.93 -7.38
N ILE A 107 15.74 14.83 -6.60
CA ILE A 107 15.63 14.02 -5.40
C ILE A 107 14.61 12.91 -5.67
N VAL A 108 15.04 11.65 -5.60
CA VAL A 108 14.17 10.50 -5.83
C VAL A 108 13.94 9.79 -4.51
N GLU A 109 12.69 9.70 -4.08
CA GLU A 109 12.29 9.00 -2.87
C GLU A 109 11.36 7.84 -3.21
N GLN A 110 11.68 6.65 -2.71
CA GLN A 110 10.82 5.49 -2.86
C GLN A 110 9.84 5.40 -1.68
N ILE A 111 8.57 5.15 -1.97
CA ILE A 111 7.53 5.00 -0.94
C ILE A 111 7.88 3.81 -0.05
N ARG A 112 8.12 4.10 1.22
CA ARG A 112 8.36 3.09 2.25
C ARG A 112 7.03 2.65 2.82
N GLN A 113 6.90 1.35 3.04
CA GLN A 113 5.75 0.84 3.77
C GLN A 113 5.80 1.38 5.20
N ALA A 114 4.64 1.89 5.66
CA ALA A 114 4.50 2.32 7.03
C ALA A 114 4.79 1.15 8.00
N PRO A 115 5.32 1.43 9.19
CA PRO A 115 5.52 0.40 10.21
C PRO A 115 4.20 -0.32 10.49
N ILE A 116 4.18 -1.64 10.32
CA ILE A 116 3.01 -2.45 10.65
C ILE A 116 3.01 -2.66 12.16
N PRO A 117 1.96 -2.27 12.89
CA PRO A 117 1.90 -2.46 14.33
C PRO A 117 1.94 -3.96 14.66
N LYS A 118 2.85 -4.34 15.56
CA LYS A 118 2.88 -5.70 16.09
C LYS A 118 1.72 -5.86 17.07
N LEU A 119 0.60 -6.40 16.59
CA LEU A 119 -0.49 -6.80 17.46
C LEU A 119 -0.06 -8.02 18.30
N PRO A 120 -0.44 -8.09 19.59
CA PRO A 120 -0.18 -9.27 20.40
C PRO A 120 -0.85 -10.47 19.73
N ARG A 121 -0.04 -11.42 19.27
CA ARG A 121 -0.55 -12.69 18.76
C ARG A 121 -0.93 -13.55 19.95
N LYS A 122 -2.18 -14.04 19.99
CA LYS A 122 -2.55 -15.10 20.94
C LYS A 122 -1.69 -16.31 20.63
N GLU A 123 -0.83 -16.69 21.57
CA GLU A 123 -0.07 -17.92 21.48
C GLU A 123 -1.04 -19.10 21.42
N LYS A 124 -1.02 -19.86 20.32
CA LYS A 124 -1.80 -21.09 20.21
C LYS A 124 -1.25 -22.07 21.24
N LYS A 125 -1.98 -22.29 22.33
CA LYS A 125 -1.64 -23.31 23.33
C LYS A 125 -1.92 -24.68 22.72
N ILE A 126 -0.88 -25.33 22.20
CA ILE A 126 -0.97 -26.72 21.75
C ILE A 126 -1.17 -27.61 23.00
N LYS A 127 -2.42 -27.93 23.33
CA LYS A 127 -2.73 -28.93 24.36
C LYS A 127 -2.49 -30.32 23.76
N LYS A 128 -1.45 -31.02 24.24
CA LYS A 128 -1.28 -32.46 23.95
C LYS A 128 -2.39 -33.23 24.67
N ILE A 129 -3.41 -33.65 23.92
CA ILE A 129 -4.41 -34.59 24.41
C ILE A 129 -3.77 -35.98 24.41
N ARG A 130 -3.51 -36.54 25.60
CA ARG A 130 -3.16 -37.95 25.76
C ARG A 130 -4.46 -38.75 25.68
N SER A 131 -4.69 -39.39 24.53
CA SER A 131 -5.67 -40.47 24.40
C SER A 131 -4.89 -41.78 24.51
N ASP A 132 -5.28 -42.64 25.44
CA ASP A 132 -4.58 -43.89 25.80
C ASP A 132 -4.55 -44.98 24.72
N ASN A 133 -4.66 -44.64 23.42
CA ASN A 133 -4.31 -45.60 22.36
C ASN A 133 -3.90 -45.07 20.98
N LYS A 134 -3.75 -43.76 20.77
CA LYS A 134 -3.09 -43.24 19.55
C LYS A 134 -2.79 -41.75 19.71
N LEU A 135 -1.52 -41.37 19.50
CA LEU A 135 -1.07 -39.99 19.61
C LEU A 135 -1.41 -39.26 18.30
N GLU A 136 -2.60 -38.66 18.22
CA GLU A 136 -2.98 -37.80 17.09
C GLU A 136 -2.80 -36.33 17.46
N LEU A 137 -1.95 -35.63 16.69
CA LEU A 137 -1.71 -34.19 16.80
C LEU A 137 -2.87 -33.47 16.09
N LYS A 138 -3.91 -33.05 16.82
CA LYS A 138 -4.96 -32.17 16.26
C LYS A 138 -4.61 -30.71 16.55
N GLU A 139 -4.43 -29.93 15.49
CA GLU A 139 -4.37 -28.47 15.56
C GLU A 139 -5.77 -27.95 15.92
N VAL A 140 -6.01 -27.64 17.19
CA VAL A 140 -7.22 -26.94 17.62
C VAL A 140 -6.96 -25.45 17.41
N ILE A 141 -7.58 -24.90 16.36
CA ILE A 141 -7.66 -23.45 16.15
C ILE A 141 -8.65 -22.94 17.19
N ASP A 142 -8.15 -22.28 18.24
CA ASP A 142 -8.95 -21.52 19.21
C ASP A 142 -9.56 -20.27 18.51
N GLU A 143 -10.48 -20.50 17.60
CA GLU A 143 -11.54 -19.57 17.25
C GLU A 143 -12.74 -19.91 18.11
N GLU A 144 -12.77 -19.35 19.32
CA GLU A 144 -13.98 -18.88 19.97
C GLU A 144 -13.56 -18.31 21.32
N ALA A 145 -14.20 -17.21 21.72
CA ALA A 145 -14.07 -16.66 23.04
C ALA A 145 -14.20 -17.79 24.08
N GLU A 146 -13.48 -17.69 25.20
CA GLU A 146 -13.80 -18.46 26.40
C GLU A 146 -15.19 -18.01 26.91
N VAL A 147 -16.23 -18.36 26.17
CA VAL A 147 -17.55 -18.60 26.73
C VAL A 147 -17.30 -19.81 27.59
N ASN A 148 -17.28 -19.60 28.90
CA ASN A 148 -17.34 -20.69 29.86
C ASN A 148 -18.68 -21.38 29.59
N VAL A 149 -18.70 -22.32 28.65
CA VAL A 149 -19.89 -23.09 28.28
C VAL A 149 -20.19 -23.92 29.51
N ASP A 150 -21.06 -23.38 30.35
CA ASP A 150 -21.56 -24.05 31.53
C ASP A 150 -22.27 -25.32 31.05
N ASN A 151 -21.57 -26.45 31.09
CA ASN A 151 -22.05 -27.76 30.64
C ASN A 151 -23.16 -28.33 31.55
N ARG A 152 -23.70 -27.52 32.46
CA ARG A 152 -24.83 -27.90 33.31
C ARG A 152 -26.10 -27.91 32.47
N SER A 153 -26.84 -29.01 32.55
CA SER A 153 -28.15 -29.12 31.91
C SER A 153 -29.07 -27.98 32.39
N PHE A 154 -29.99 -27.52 31.53
CA PHE A 154 -30.96 -26.47 31.88
C PHE A 154 -31.64 -26.73 33.24
N ILE A 155 -31.98 -28.00 33.50
CA ILE A 155 -32.59 -28.43 34.76
C ILE A 155 -31.66 -28.20 35.95
N GLN A 156 -30.36 -28.50 35.84
CA GLN A 156 -29.38 -28.22 36.91
C GLN A 156 -29.19 -26.73 37.19
N LYS A 157 -29.40 -25.85 36.21
CA LYS A 157 -29.27 -24.40 36.41
C LYS A 157 -30.49 -23.80 37.10
N TYR A 158 -31.67 -24.36 36.85
CA TYR A 158 -32.95 -23.80 37.31
C TYR A 158 -33.68 -24.64 38.36
N TRP A 159 -33.09 -25.74 38.88
CA TRP A 159 -33.73 -26.63 39.86
C TRP A 159 -34.26 -25.90 41.10
N MET A 160 -33.52 -24.90 41.58
CA MET A 160 -33.89 -24.09 42.75
C MET A 160 -35.19 -23.31 42.55
N TYR A 161 -35.56 -22.97 41.30
CA TYR A 161 -36.80 -22.25 40.98
C TYR A 161 -37.94 -23.20 40.60
N ILE A 162 -37.61 -24.33 39.98
CA ILE A 162 -38.60 -25.33 39.56
C ILE A 162 -39.22 -26.03 40.78
N VAL A 163 -38.41 -26.39 41.79
CA VAL A 163 -38.88 -27.16 42.96
C VAL A 163 -39.92 -26.40 43.81
N PRO A 164 -39.72 -25.13 44.19
CA PRO A 164 -40.73 -24.39 44.96
C PRO A 164 -42.04 -24.20 44.19
N ALA A 165 -41.99 -23.97 42.88
CA ALA A 165 -43.19 -23.79 42.05
C ALA A 165 -44.03 -25.07 41.98
N LEU A 166 -43.37 -26.23 41.83
CA LEU A 166 -44.06 -27.53 41.84
C LEU A 166 -44.67 -27.86 43.21
N LEU A 167 -43.99 -27.50 44.31
CA LEU A 167 -44.53 -27.66 45.66
C LEU A 167 -45.79 -26.82 45.89
N ILE A 168 -45.79 -25.55 45.48
CA ILE A 168 -46.97 -24.69 45.59
C ILE A 168 -48.10 -25.23 44.73
N MET A 169 -47.82 -25.63 43.49
CA MET A 169 -48.80 -26.21 42.59
C MET A 169 -49.45 -27.49 43.16
N LEU A 170 -48.68 -28.37 43.79
CA LEU A 170 -49.20 -29.58 44.45
C LEU A 170 -50.10 -29.25 45.64
N ILE A 171 -49.72 -28.27 46.47
CA ILE A 171 -50.51 -27.85 47.63
C ILE A 171 -51.83 -27.20 47.17
N SER A 172 -51.78 -26.37 46.13
CA SER A 172 -52.97 -25.71 45.57
C SER A 172 -53.88 -26.65 44.78
N GLY A 173 -53.34 -27.70 44.15
CA GLY A 173 -54.10 -28.68 43.38
C GLY A 173 -54.91 -29.65 44.26
N ASN A 174 -54.56 -29.81 45.54
CA ASN A 174 -55.20 -30.73 46.48
C ASN A 174 -56.42 -30.13 47.22
N GLN A 175 -56.81 -28.89 46.92
CA GLN A 175 -57.97 -28.22 47.55
C GLN A 175 -59.27 -28.30 46.73
N ASN A 176 -59.28 -29.04 45.61
CA ASN A 176 -60.44 -29.21 44.74
C ASN A 176 -60.98 -30.66 44.71
N GLN A 177 -60.84 -31.41 45.82
CA GLN A 177 -61.56 -32.67 46.07
C GLN A 177 -62.30 -32.60 47.40
#